data_AF-A0A453QWX1-F1
#
_entry.id   AF-A0A453QWX1-F1
#
_cell.length_a   1.000
_cell.length_b   1.000
_cell.length_c   1.000
_cell.angle_alpha   90.00
_cell.angle_beta   90.00
_cell.angle_gamma   90.00
#
_symmetry.space_group_name_H-M   'P 1'
#
loop_
_entity.id
_entity.type
_entity.pdbx_description
1 polymer ?
#
loop_
_entity_poly.entity_id
_entity_poly.type
_entity_poly.pdbx_seq_one_letter_code
_entity_poly.pdbx_strand_id
1 'polypeptide(L)'
;MADGQPSKSVEIPPIVQELVTDVQEPPSRYVVPEQDRPDVAGSEMPEPIAIVDLSRLSSTDNSDDENVKLRSALENWGLFLAVGHGMEPSFLGEVMKVTREFYKLPLEEKQKYSNFVDGKEFRMEGYGSDMVISEKQILDWCDRFNLVVEPESRRNYTLWPTQPPSFRYSRLLPGSICIRKRSSVNE
;
A
#
# COMPACT_ATOMS: atom_id res chain seq x y z
N MET A 1 -30.78 -4.54 -32.37
CA MET A 1 -30.75 -3.62 -31.22
C MET A 1 -30.09 -4.41 -30.11
N ALA A 2 -28.79 -4.21 -29.88
CA ALA A 2 -28.07 -4.89 -28.81
C ALA A 2 -28.01 -3.93 -27.62
N ASP A 3 -28.51 -4.39 -26.49
CA ASP A 3 -28.65 -3.64 -25.26
C ASP A 3 -27.33 -2.98 -24.86
N GLY A 4 -27.36 -1.65 -24.80
CA GLY A 4 -26.30 -0.86 -24.20
C GLY A 4 -26.31 -1.12 -22.71
N GLN A 5 -25.41 -1.98 -22.25
CA GLN A 5 -25.17 -2.18 -20.82
C GLN A 5 -24.82 -0.81 -20.22
N PRO A 6 -25.58 -0.31 -19.22
CA PRO A 6 -25.31 1.00 -18.66
C PRO A 6 -23.91 0.98 -18.06
N SER A 7 -23.11 1.99 -18.42
CA SER A 7 -21.79 2.23 -17.85
C SER A 7 -21.90 2.18 -16.33
N LYS A 8 -21.29 1.17 -15.70
CA LYS A 8 -21.22 1.10 -14.24
C LYS A 8 -20.57 2.39 -13.74
N SER A 9 -21.33 3.21 -13.03
CA SER A 9 -20.79 4.38 -12.34
C SER A 9 -19.71 3.92 -11.38
N VAL A 10 -18.50 4.46 -11.51
CA VAL A 10 -17.41 4.20 -10.57
C VAL A 10 -17.81 4.82 -9.24
N GLU A 11 -18.07 3.98 -8.24
CA GLU A 11 -18.32 4.46 -6.88
C GLU A 11 -16.99 4.84 -6.25
N ILE A 12 -16.91 6.06 -5.71
CA ILE A 12 -15.73 6.57 -5.02
C ILE A 12 -15.88 6.24 -3.55
N PRO A 13 -14.98 5.43 -2.96
CA PRO A 13 -14.97 5.23 -1.53
C PRO A 13 -14.70 6.55 -0.81
N PRO A 14 -15.37 6.80 0.32
CA PRO A 14 -14.96 7.90 1.20
C PRO A 14 -13.53 7.68 1.71
N ILE A 15 -12.87 8.78 2.06
CA ILE A 15 -11.54 8.76 2.67
C ILE A 15 -11.66 8.25 4.11
N VAL A 16 -10.90 7.22 4.46
CA VAL A 16 -11.00 6.57 5.78
C VAL A 16 -10.54 7.52 6.88
N GLN A 17 -9.55 8.38 6.63
CA GLN A 17 -9.13 9.44 7.54
C GLN A 17 -10.26 10.44 7.88
N GLU A 18 -11.24 10.67 7.01
CA GLU A 18 -12.43 11.48 7.33
C GLU A 18 -13.49 10.65 8.04
N LEU A 19 -13.77 9.44 7.55
CA LEU A 19 -14.80 8.59 8.15
C LEU A 19 -14.62 8.40 9.65
N VAL A 20 -13.36 8.25 10.08
CA VAL A 20 -12.99 8.02 11.47
C VAL A 20 -13.36 9.17 12.40
N THR A 21 -13.51 10.41 11.92
CA THR A 21 -13.90 11.53 12.78
C THR A 21 -15.39 11.48 13.15
N ASP A 22 -16.20 10.77 12.35
CA ASP A 22 -17.64 10.86 12.38
C ASP A 22 -18.33 9.55 12.81
N VAL A 23 -17.57 8.46 13.00
CA VAL A 23 -18.13 7.13 13.31
C VAL A 23 -17.51 6.55 14.58
N GLN A 24 -18.31 5.79 15.35
CA GLN A 24 -17.82 5.02 16.50
C GLN A 24 -17.40 3.60 16.13
N GLU A 25 -17.89 3.08 15.01
CA GLU A 25 -17.55 1.77 14.46
C GLU A 25 -17.39 1.85 12.93
N PRO A 26 -16.54 1.02 12.32
CA PRO A 26 -16.42 0.96 10.87
C PRO A 26 -17.77 0.66 10.21
N PRO A 27 -18.18 1.39 9.16
CA PRO A 27 -19.36 1.05 8.38
C PRO A 27 -19.29 -0.37 7.84
N SER A 28 -20.46 -1.01 7.66
CA SER A 28 -20.57 -2.42 7.27
C SER A 28 -19.78 -2.81 6.02
N ARG A 29 -19.59 -1.86 5.08
CA ARG A 29 -18.79 -2.07 3.87
C ARG A 29 -17.28 -2.28 4.12
N TYR A 30 -16.80 -2.03 5.33
CA TYR A 30 -15.41 -2.26 5.76
C TYR A 30 -15.28 -3.44 6.74
N VAL A 31 -16.40 -4.10 7.06
CA VAL A 31 -16.43 -5.21 8.01
C VAL A 31 -16.51 -6.51 7.25
N VAL A 32 -15.49 -7.36 7.41
CA VAL A 32 -15.50 -8.71 6.85
C VAL A 32 -16.62 -9.52 7.54
N PRO A 33 -17.55 -10.13 6.77
CA PRO A 33 -18.60 -10.97 7.32
C PRO A 33 -18.04 -12.14 8.14
N GLU A 34 -18.73 -12.57 9.18
CA GLU A 34 -18.21 -13.60 10.10
C GLU A 34 -17.81 -14.89 9.40
N GLN A 35 -18.60 -15.33 8.41
CA GLN A 35 -18.32 -16.53 7.62
C GLN A 35 -17.07 -16.43 6.73
N ASP A 36 -16.61 -15.21 6.44
CA ASP A 36 -15.44 -14.92 5.60
C ASP A 36 -14.21 -14.57 6.44
N ARG A 37 -14.35 -14.50 7.78
CA ARG A 37 -13.23 -14.23 8.67
C ARG A 37 -12.33 -15.47 8.77
N PRO A 38 -11.00 -15.29 8.82
CA PRO A 38 -10.09 -16.40 9.09
C PRO A 38 -10.45 -17.08 10.41
N ASP A 39 -10.45 -18.41 10.43
CA ASP A 39 -10.73 -19.18 11.65
C ASP A 39 -9.49 -19.12 12.56
N VAL A 40 -9.48 -18.19 13.52
CA VAL A 40 -8.33 -17.97 14.42
C VAL A 40 -8.33 -18.97 15.59
N ALA A 41 -9.44 -19.66 15.83
CA ALA A 41 -9.60 -20.58 16.94
C ALA A 41 -8.99 -21.96 16.62
N GLY A 42 -7.77 -22.21 17.08
CA GLY A 42 -7.15 -23.55 17.07
C GLY A 42 -6.08 -23.80 16.02
N SER A 43 -5.68 -22.78 15.25
CA SER A 43 -4.47 -22.88 14.41
C SER A 43 -3.24 -22.98 15.29
N GLU A 44 -2.36 -23.95 15.02
CA GLU A 44 -0.98 -23.90 15.51
C GLU A 44 -0.38 -22.55 15.13
N MET A 45 0.47 -22.00 16.02
CA MET A 45 1.19 -20.76 15.71
C MET A 45 1.91 -20.97 14.38
N PRO A 46 1.65 -20.12 13.35
CA PRO A 46 2.30 -20.28 12.07
C PRO A 46 3.82 -20.27 12.27
N GLU A 47 4.55 -21.10 11.51
CA GLU A 47 6.02 -21.07 11.57
C GLU A 47 6.50 -19.63 11.31
N PRO A 48 7.57 -19.18 11.98
CA PRO A 48 8.04 -17.82 11.79
C PRO A 48 8.43 -17.57 10.34
N ILE A 49 8.04 -16.40 9.83
CA ILE A 49 8.40 -15.96 8.47
C ILE A 49 9.93 -15.99 8.31
N ALA A 50 10.40 -16.64 7.25
CA ALA A 50 11.82 -16.76 6.97
C ALA A 50 12.48 -15.37 6.78
N ILE A 51 13.62 -15.15 7.43
CA ILE A 51 14.45 -13.95 7.26
C ILE A 51 15.60 -14.29 6.31
N VAL A 52 15.65 -13.71 5.12
CA VAL A 52 16.68 -13.95 4.11
C VAL A 52 17.69 -12.80 4.08
N ASP A 53 18.98 -13.11 4.19
CA ASP A 53 20.07 -12.15 4.05
C ASP A 53 20.53 -12.01 2.60
N LEU A 54 20.12 -10.93 1.95
CA LEU A 54 20.42 -10.68 0.54
C LEU A 54 21.92 -10.43 0.28
N SER A 55 22.69 -10.01 1.30
CA SER A 55 24.13 -9.80 1.13
C SER A 55 24.85 -11.12 0.88
N ARG A 56 24.36 -12.22 1.48
CA ARG A 56 24.90 -13.57 1.35
C ARG A 56 24.53 -14.28 0.05
N LEU A 57 23.49 -13.81 -0.63
CA LEU A 57 23.13 -14.33 -1.96
C LEU A 57 24.17 -13.94 -3.03
N SER A 58 24.92 -12.87 -2.78
CA SER A 58 25.95 -12.36 -3.70
C SER A 58 27.37 -12.86 -3.38
N SER A 59 27.58 -13.47 -2.21
CA SER A 59 28.89 -13.95 -1.76
C SER A 59 29.20 -15.35 -2.29
N THR A 60 30.41 -15.57 -2.79
CA THR A 60 30.88 -16.89 -3.24
C THR A 60 31.08 -17.89 -2.09
N ASP A 61 31.26 -17.40 -0.86
CA ASP A 61 31.46 -18.23 0.33
C ASP A 61 30.18 -18.15 1.19
N ASN A 62 29.44 -19.27 1.30
CA ASN A 62 28.15 -19.42 2.01
C ASN A 62 26.86 -19.01 1.26
N SER A 63 26.89 -19.00 -0.08
CA SER A 63 25.70 -18.73 -0.91
C SER A 63 24.66 -19.87 -0.85
N ASP A 64 25.07 -21.13 -0.67
CA ASP A 64 24.17 -22.27 -0.85
C ASP A 64 23.06 -22.35 0.22
N ASP A 65 23.39 -22.15 1.49
CA ASP A 65 22.41 -22.21 2.58
C ASP A 65 21.33 -21.11 2.46
N GLU A 66 21.75 -19.89 2.12
CA GLU A 66 20.82 -18.76 2.01
C GLU A 66 19.95 -18.88 0.75
N ASN A 67 20.50 -19.44 -0.34
CA ASN A 67 19.71 -19.76 -1.53
C ASN A 67 18.68 -20.86 -1.26
N VAL A 68 19.02 -21.90 -0.50
CA VAL A 68 18.07 -22.95 -0.08
C VAL A 68 16.96 -22.34 0.78
N LYS A 69 17.31 -21.44 1.71
CA LYS A 69 16.34 -20.72 2.54
C LYS A 69 15.39 -19.86 1.72
N LEU A 70 15.92 -19.10 0.75
CA LEU A 70 15.12 -18.28 -0.15
C LEU A 70 14.14 -19.14 -0.97
N ARG A 71 14.61 -20.25 -1.58
CA ARG A 71 13.75 -21.17 -2.33
C ARG A 71 12.65 -21.75 -1.45
N SER A 72 13.00 -22.24 -0.26
CA SER A 72 12.03 -22.78 0.69
C SER A 72 10.98 -21.73 1.09
N ALA A 73 11.39 -20.48 1.34
CA ALA A 73 10.45 -19.41 1.66
C ALA A 73 9.50 -19.10 0.49
N LEU A 74 10.00 -19.07 -0.74
CA LEU A 74 9.18 -18.85 -1.94
C LEU A 74 8.22 -19.99 -2.24
N GLU A 75 8.66 -21.25 -2.05
CA GLU A 75 7.85 -22.44 -2.31
C GLU A 75 6.77 -22.68 -1.25
N ASN A 76 7.09 -22.45 0.02
CA ASN A 76 6.17 -22.74 1.13
C ASN A 76 5.30 -21.54 1.51
N TRP A 77 5.86 -20.33 1.52
CA TRP A 77 5.19 -19.13 2.04
C TRP A 77 4.84 -18.11 0.94
N GLY A 78 5.65 -18.04 -0.12
CA GLY A 78 5.56 -16.98 -1.13
C GLY A 78 5.95 -15.58 -0.60
N LEU A 79 6.47 -15.50 0.64
CA LEU A 79 6.91 -14.25 1.29
C LEU A 79 8.08 -14.52 2.24
N PHE A 80 8.93 -13.51 2.44
CA PHE A 80 10.05 -13.53 3.38
C PHE A 80 10.42 -12.13 3.84
N LEU A 81 11.15 -12.02 4.95
CA LEU A 81 11.73 -10.76 5.43
C LEU A 81 13.15 -10.65 4.89
N ALA A 82 13.53 -9.51 4.31
CA ALA A 82 14.87 -9.31 3.77
C ALA A 82 15.75 -8.50 4.75
N VAL A 83 16.98 -8.96 4.98
CA VAL A 83 18.07 -8.21 5.62
C VAL A 83 19.26 -8.14 4.67
N GLY A 84 20.27 -7.31 4.98
CA GLY A 84 21.45 -7.18 4.12
C GLY A 84 21.14 -6.66 2.71
N HIS A 85 20.00 -6.00 2.52
CA HIS A 85 19.49 -5.53 1.21
C HIS A 85 20.26 -4.31 0.64
N GLY A 86 21.34 -3.87 1.29
CA GLY A 86 22.22 -2.80 0.79
C GLY A 86 21.65 -1.38 0.85
N MET A 87 20.46 -1.18 1.42
CA MET A 87 19.90 0.16 1.58
C MET A 87 20.35 0.79 2.89
N GLU A 88 20.69 2.06 2.84
CA GLU A 88 21.11 2.79 4.03
C GLU A 88 19.94 2.94 5.02
N PRO A 89 20.15 2.72 6.34
CA PRO A 89 19.09 2.94 7.33
C PRO A 89 18.57 4.38 7.37
N SER A 90 19.44 5.37 7.13
CA SER A 90 19.06 6.79 7.10
C SER A 90 18.07 7.07 5.96
N PHE A 91 18.27 6.43 4.81
CA PHE A 91 17.41 6.51 3.64
C PHE A 91 15.99 5.98 3.93
N LEU A 92 15.89 4.78 4.50
CA LEU A 92 14.60 4.21 4.94
C LEU A 92 13.92 5.10 5.98
N GLY A 93 14.70 5.66 6.90
CA GLY A 93 14.24 6.64 7.88
C GLY A 93 13.67 7.90 7.24
N GLU A 94 14.32 8.43 6.20
CA GLU A 94 13.85 9.59 5.44
C GLU A 94 12.55 9.29 4.70
N VAL A 95 12.47 8.17 3.96
CA VAL A 95 11.24 7.75 3.26
C VAL A 95 10.07 7.62 4.23
N MET A 96 10.28 6.98 5.40
CA MET A 96 9.25 6.90 6.44
C MET A 96 8.88 8.27 7.01
N LYS A 97 9.85 9.16 7.20
CA LYS A 97 9.61 10.52 7.71
C LYS A 97 8.76 11.34 6.74
N VAL A 98 9.16 11.46 5.47
CA VAL A 98 8.43 12.27 4.47
C VAL A 98 7.04 11.74 4.21
N THR A 99 6.89 10.42 4.25
CA THR A 99 5.59 9.74 4.17
C THR A 99 4.68 10.14 5.34
N ARG A 100 5.18 10.07 6.58
CA ARG A 100 4.40 10.47 7.77
C ARG A 100 4.03 11.95 7.73
N GLU A 101 4.94 12.81 7.29
CA GLU A 101 4.70 14.24 7.13
C GLU A 101 3.60 14.51 6.10
N PHE A 102 3.61 13.81 4.96
CA PHE A 102 2.54 13.90 3.96
C PHE A 102 1.17 13.53 4.54
N TYR A 103 1.04 12.40 5.25
CA TYR A 103 -0.25 11.98 5.82
C TYR A 103 -0.76 12.86 6.97
N LYS A 104 0.12 13.68 7.57
CA LYS A 104 -0.24 14.71 8.57
C LYS A 104 -0.76 16.00 7.94
N LEU A 105 -0.58 16.19 6.63
CA LEU A 105 -1.15 17.36 5.95
C LEU A 105 -2.68 17.33 6.03
N PRO A 106 -3.33 18.52 5.96
CA PRO A 106 -4.77 18.62 5.77
C PRO A 106 -5.24 17.82 4.57
N LEU A 107 -6.49 17.36 4.61
CA LEU A 107 -7.00 16.52 3.54
C LEU A 107 -7.00 17.24 2.19
N GLU A 108 -7.31 18.53 2.19
CA GLU A 108 -7.36 19.38 1.00
C GLU A 108 -6.00 19.41 0.29
N GLU A 109 -4.91 19.36 1.05
CA GLU A 109 -3.55 19.29 0.50
C GLU A 109 -3.24 17.92 -0.10
N LYS A 110 -3.72 16.83 0.52
CA LYS A 110 -3.54 15.46 0.02
C LYS A 110 -4.40 15.18 -1.22
N GLN A 111 -5.63 15.69 -1.25
CA GLN A 111 -6.58 15.52 -2.35
C GLN A 111 -6.11 16.20 -3.66
N LYS A 112 -5.18 17.15 -3.62
CA LYS A 112 -4.51 17.69 -4.83
C LYS A 112 -3.85 16.61 -5.67
N TYR A 113 -3.47 15.50 -5.04
CA TYR A 113 -2.82 14.35 -5.67
C TYR A 113 -3.79 13.19 -5.86
N SER A 114 -5.11 13.44 -5.89
CA SER A 114 -6.15 12.41 -5.93
C SER A 114 -5.94 11.37 -7.03
N ASN A 115 -6.19 10.11 -6.71
CA ASN A 115 -6.27 9.02 -7.66
C ASN A 115 -7.65 8.94 -8.37
N PHE A 116 -8.57 9.87 -8.08
CA PHE A 116 -9.80 10.08 -8.83
C PHE A 116 -9.78 11.47 -9.49
N VAL A 117 -9.86 11.48 -10.83
CA VAL A 117 -9.91 12.70 -11.65
C VAL A 117 -11.34 13.21 -11.72
N ASP A 118 -11.54 14.49 -11.42
CA ASP A 118 -12.85 15.16 -11.43
C ASP A 118 -13.95 14.42 -10.65
N GLY A 119 -13.55 13.61 -9.66
CA GLY A 119 -14.45 12.76 -8.90
C GLY A 119 -15.20 11.72 -9.73
N LYS A 120 -14.63 11.24 -10.85
CA LYS A 120 -15.31 10.30 -11.75
C LYS A 120 -14.41 9.19 -12.32
N GLU A 121 -13.14 9.49 -12.58
CA GLU A 121 -12.24 8.56 -13.26
C GLU A 121 -11.13 8.08 -12.32
N PHE A 122 -11.05 6.77 -12.10
CA PHE A 122 -9.98 6.17 -11.32
C PHE A 122 -8.68 6.10 -12.13
N ARG A 123 -7.57 6.47 -11.49
CA ARG A 123 -6.20 6.24 -11.96
C ARG A 123 -5.41 5.46 -10.90
N MET A 124 -4.43 4.70 -11.34
CA MET A 124 -3.64 3.86 -10.44
C MET A 124 -2.74 4.66 -9.49
N GLU A 125 -2.19 5.77 -9.98
CA GLU A 125 -1.34 6.68 -9.22
C GLU A 125 -2.16 7.79 -8.55
N GLY A 126 -1.71 8.23 -7.38
CA GLY A 126 -2.34 9.28 -6.59
C GLY A 126 -2.81 8.82 -5.22
N TYR A 127 -3.42 9.75 -4.49
CA TYR A 127 -3.93 9.63 -3.14
C TYR A 127 -5.41 9.29 -3.14
N GLY A 128 -5.83 8.31 -2.35
CA GLY A 128 -7.23 7.96 -2.19
C GLY A 128 -7.39 6.48 -1.93
N SER A 129 -8.47 5.90 -2.45
CA SER A 129 -8.86 4.51 -2.18
C SER A 129 -8.77 3.66 -3.44
N ASP A 130 -8.86 2.33 -3.29
CA ASP A 130 -8.93 1.43 -4.44
C ASP A 130 -10.25 1.60 -5.20
N MET A 131 -10.26 1.24 -6.48
CA MET A 131 -11.47 1.24 -7.29
C MET A 131 -12.52 0.26 -6.76
N VAL A 132 -13.77 0.71 -6.64
CA VAL A 132 -14.91 -0.17 -6.30
C VAL A 132 -15.42 -0.85 -7.57
N ILE A 133 -15.35 -2.18 -7.59
CA ILE A 133 -15.78 -3.00 -8.73
C ILE A 133 -17.17 -3.61 -8.54
N SER A 134 -17.68 -3.66 -7.30
CA SER A 134 -19.02 -4.16 -7.00
C SER A 134 -19.58 -3.55 -5.70
N GLU A 135 -20.90 -3.41 -5.63
CA GLU A 135 -21.61 -2.91 -4.44
C GLU A 135 -21.43 -3.79 -3.19
N LYS A 136 -21.12 -5.08 -3.40
CA LYS A 136 -20.91 -6.08 -2.33
C LYS A 136 -19.44 -6.18 -1.90
N GLN A 137 -18.56 -5.38 -2.48
CA GLN A 137 -17.14 -5.42 -2.18
C GLN A 137 -16.90 -4.92 -0.75
N ILE A 138 -16.14 -5.71 0.03
CA ILE A 138 -15.56 -5.23 1.28
C ILE A 138 -14.38 -4.33 0.95
N LEU A 139 -14.38 -3.12 1.50
CA LEU A 139 -13.37 -2.11 1.29
C LEU A 139 -12.28 -2.20 2.36
N ASP A 140 -11.06 -1.84 1.98
CA ASP A 140 -9.94 -1.76 2.92
C ASP A 140 -10.11 -0.55 3.85
N TRP A 141 -9.88 -0.75 5.15
CA TRP A 141 -9.81 0.32 6.14
C TRP A 141 -8.47 1.08 6.09
N CYS A 142 -8.14 1.63 4.93
CA CYS A 142 -6.95 2.45 4.75
C CYS A 142 -7.05 3.42 3.57
N ASP A 143 -6.36 4.55 3.70
CA ASP A 143 -6.08 5.45 2.58
C ASP A 143 -4.73 5.10 1.95
N ARG A 144 -4.63 5.21 0.63
CA ARG A 144 -3.49 4.78 -0.17
C ARG A 144 -2.86 5.96 -0.90
N PHE A 145 -1.55 5.87 -1.09
CA PHE A 145 -0.83 6.76 -1.97
C PHE A 145 0.11 5.96 -2.86
N ASN A 146 -0.17 5.96 -4.16
CA ASN A 146 0.55 5.17 -5.15
C ASN A 146 1.31 6.10 -6.11
N LEU A 147 2.60 5.83 -6.32
CA LEU A 147 3.41 6.53 -7.32
C LEU A 147 4.25 5.55 -8.11
N VAL A 148 4.35 5.77 -9.43
CA VAL A 148 5.36 5.14 -10.26
C VAL A 148 6.68 5.84 -10.03
N VAL A 149 7.70 5.07 -9.63
CA VAL A 149 9.06 5.55 -9.36
C VAL A 149 10.03 5.12 -10.46
N GLU A 150 9.83 3.98 -11.12
CA GLU A 150 10.65 3.58 -12.26
C GLU A 150 9.80 3.00 -13.41
N PRO A 151 10.27 3.12 -14.67
CA PRO A 151 11.39 3.94 -15.12
C PRO A 151 11.12 5.44 -14.95
N GLU A 152 12.16 6.27 -14.84
CA GLU A 152 12.02 7.74 -14.74
C GLU A 152 11.11 8.35 -15.83
N SER A 153 11.16 7.81 -17.05
CA SER A 153 10.33 8.24 -18.19
C SER A 153 8.82 8.06 -17.98
N ARG A 154 8.39 7.25 -17.00
CA ARG A 154 6.98 7.01 -16.66
C ARG A 154 6.53 7.79 -15.42
N ARG A 155 7.41 8.54 -14.76
CA ARG A 155 7.05 9.31 -13.57
C ARG A 155 6.12 10.46 -13.94
N ASN A 156 4.96 10.51 -13.31
CA ASN A 156 4.07 11.66 -13.41
C ASN A 156 4.34 12.65 -12.27
N TYR A 157 5.28 13.58 -12.46
CA TYR A 157 5.67 14.56 -11.44
C TYR A 157 4.54 15.51 -10.98
N THR A 158 3.42 15.58 -11.69
CA THR A 158 2.24 16.34 -11.23
C THR A 158 1.58 15.70 -10.01
N LEU A 159 1.71 14.38 -9.86
CA LEU A 159 1.18 13.62 -8.72
C LEU A 159 2.17 13.51 -7.55
N TRP A 160 3.40 14.00 -7.73
CA TRP A 160 4.42 13.96 -6.69
C TRP A 160 4.25 15.14 -5.73
N PRO A 161 4.05 14.90 -4.41
CA PRO A 161 3.86 15.95 -3.43
C PRO A 161 5.00 16.96 -3.42
N THR A 162 4.67 18.24 -3.33
CA THR A 162 5.65 19.31 -3.11
C THR A 162 5.84 19.62 -1.63
N GLN A 163 4.98 19.05 -0.78
CA GLN A 163 5.02 19.15 0.66
C GLN A 163 5.00 17.72 1.26
N PRO A 164 5.98 17.35 2.10
CA PRO A 164 7.19 18.12 2.43
C PRO A 164 8.15 18.26 1.22
N PRO A 165 8.99 19.31 1.14
CA PRO A 165 9.88 19.52 -0.01
C PRO A 165 10.81 18.32 -0.30
N SER A 166 11.25 17.61 0.73
CA SER A 166 12.10 16.42 0.63
C SER A 166 11.43 15.23 -0.05
N PHE A 167 10.10 15.22 -0.22
CA PHE A 167 9.38 14.10 -0.84
C PHE A 167 9.86 13.82 -2.27
N ARG A 168 10.18 14.87 -3.05
CA ARG A 168 10.68 14.72 -4.43
C ARG A 168 12.16 14.41 -4.52
N TYR A 169 12.93 14.68 -3.46
CA TYR A 169 14.39 14.57 -3.45
C TYR A 169 14.89 13.31 -2.75
N SER A 170 14.06 12.69 -1.91
CA SER A 170 14.32 11.33 -1.46
C SER A 170 14.40 10.44 -2.69
N ARG A 171 15.56 9.80 -2.92
CA ARG A 171 15.63 8.72 -3.91
C ARG A 171 14.51 7.75 -3.54
N LEU A 172 13.72 7.26 -4.48
CA LEU A 172 12.68 6.29 -4.16
C LEU A 172 13.13 4.93 -4.67
N LEU A 173 12.61 3.87 -4.05
CA LEU A 173 12.93 2.50 -4.43
C LEU A 173 12.55 2.21 -5.89
N PRO A 174 13.26 1.31 -6.58
CA PRO A 174 12.89 0.91 -7.93
C PRO A 174 11.47 0.34 -7.95
N GLY A 175 10.67 0.73 -8.95
CA GLY A 175 9.32 0.19 -9.20
C GLY A 175 8.20 1.18 -8.90
N SER A 176 7.13 0.71 -8.25
CA SER A 176 6.04 1.56 -7.76
C SER A 176 6.01 1.49 -6.24
N ILE A 177 5.79 2.63 -5.59
CA ILE A 177 5.61 2.69 -4.14
C ILE A 177 4.12 2.82 -3.83
N CYS A 178 3.60 1.90 -3.02
CA CYS A 178 2.28 1.98 -2.42
C CYS A 178 2.45 2.23 -0.94
N ILE A 179 2.00 3.39 -0.47
CA ILE A 179 1.93 3.71 0.94
C ILE A 179 0.49 3.52 1.39
N ARG A 180 0.29 2.88 2.55
CA ARG A 180 -1.03 2.73 3.17
C ARG A 180 -1.04 3.34 4.55
N LYS A 181 -2.09 4.11 4.85
CA LYS A 181 -2.38 4.60 6.19
C LYS A 181 -3.65 3.95 6.70
N ARG A 182 -3.52 3.13 7.75
CA ARG A 182 -4.66 2.68 8.56
C ARG A 182 -4.98 3.74 9.62
N SER A 183 -6.26 3.90 9.90
CA SER A 183 -6.79 4.83 10.89
C SER A 183 -7.53 4.07 11.99
N SER A 184 -7.44 4.53 13.23
CA SER A 184 -8.13 3.92 14.38
C SER A 184 -9.40 4.71 14.69
N VAL A 185 -10.50 4.01 14.96
CA VAL A 185 -11.79 4.63 15.33
C VAL A 185 -11.82 5.12 16.78
N ASN A 186 -10.87 4.66 17.61
CA ASN A 186 -10.70 5.09 19.00
C ASN A 186 -9.26 5.54 19.25
N GLU A 187 -9.09 6.74 19.80
CA GLU A 187 -7.87 7.23 20.48
C GLU A 187 -8.08 7.22 22.01
#